data_AF-A0A0S7Y744-F1
#
_entry.id   AF-A0A0S7Y744-F1
#
_cell.length_a   1.000
_cell.length_b   1.000
_cell.length_c   1.000
_cell.angle_alpha   90.00
_cell.angle_beta   90.00
_cell.angle_gamma   90.00
#
_symmetry.space_group_name_H-M   'P 1'
#
loop_
_entity.id
_entity.type
_entity.pdbx_description
1 polymer ?
#
loop_
_entity_poly.entity_id
_entity_poly.type
_entity_poly.pdbx_seq_one_letter_code
_entity_poly.pdbx_strand_id
1 'polypeptide(L)'
;PTPLGTTVNDFLVEYFANIIDYDFTAKMEDELDEIANGKRKWVPVIKDFYQPFNKQLEGVTEVAERVQVPTEVTDEKCPQCKQGKVVIRIGKFGKFLSCSRFPDCKY
;
A
#
# COMPACT_ATOMS: atom_id res chain seq x y z
N PRO A 1 14.71 3.56 0.14
CA PRO A 1 13.25 3.36 0.39
C PRO A 1 12.64 4.61 1.04
N THR A 2 11.48 5.08 0.57
CA THR A 2 10.73 6.14 1.27
C THR A 2 9.90 5.52 2.41
N PRO A 3 9.59 6.24 3.50
CA PRO A 3 8.73 5.71 4.57
C PRO A 3 7.38 5.20 4.07
N LEU A 4 6.81 5.91 3.08
CA LEU A 4 5.61 5.47 2.37
C LEU A 4 5.85 4.16 1.60
N GLY A 5 6.95 4.06 0.86
CA GLY A 5 7.31 2.85 0.12
C GLY A 5 7.49 1.64 1.02
N THR A 6 8.14 1.81 2.17
CA THR A 6 8.28 0.75 3.19
C THR A 6 6.91 0.35 3.74
N THR A 7 6.08 1.32 4.12
CA THR A 7 4.73 1.05 4.67
C THR A 7 3.84 0.29 3.67
N VAL A 8 3.88 0.69 2.39
CA VAL A 8 3.13 0.01 1.32
C VAL A 8 3.69 -1.40 1.12
N ASN A 9 5.02 -1.55 1.07
CA ASN A 9 5.65 -2.85 0.91
C ASN A 9 5.32 -3.81 2.07
N ASP A 10 5.36 -3.33 3.31
CA ASP A 10 5.06 -4.14 4.49
C ASP A 10 3.60 -4.63 4.46
N PHE A 11 2.66 -3.74 4.13
CA PHE A 11 1.26 -4.11 3.92
C PHE A 11 1.10 -5.16 2.80
N LEU A 12 1.78 -4.94 1.68
CA LEU A 12 1.73 -5.84 0.54
C LEU A 12 2.33 -7.22 0.85
N VAL A 13 3.40 -7.29 1.62
CA VAL A 13 4.00 -8.56 2.06
C VAL A 13 3.10 -9.25 3.10
N GLU A 14 2.51 -8.52 4.04
CA GLU A 14 1.63 -9.07 5.07
C GLU A 14 0.39 -9.73 4.47
N TYR A 15 -0.26 -9.06 3.51
CA TYR A 15 -1.55 -9.49 2.97
C TYR A 15 -1.48 -10.18 1.62
N PHE A 16 -0.41 -9.99 0.83
CA PHE A 16 -0.30 -10.45 -0.55
C PHE A 16 1.04 -11.16 -0.87
N ALA A 17 1.71 -11.76 0.12
CA ALA A 17 2.99 -12.47 -0.05
C ALA A 17 3.06 -13.38 -1.29
N ASN A 18 2.01 -14.15 -1.55
CA ASN A 18 1.96 -15.14 -2.64
C ASN A 18 1.84 -14.53 -4.05
N ILE A 19 1.55 -13.23 -4.17
CA ILE A 19 1.39 -12.52 -5.46
C ILE A 19 2.60 -11.63 -5.74
N ILE A 20 3.38 -11.30 -4.71
CA ILE A 20 4.49 -10.33 -4.77
C ILE A 20 5.84 -11.04 -4.71
N ASP A 21 5.83 -12.38 -4.69
CA ASP A 21 7.05 -13.14 -4.82
C ASP A 21 7.65 -12.99 -6.24
N TYR A 22 8.96 -13.20 -6.32
CA TYR A 22 9.73 -13.05 -7.55
C TYR A 22 9.37 -14.12 -8.59
N ASP A 23 9.03 -15.33 -8.16
CA ASP A 23 8.69 -16.47 -9.02
C ASP A 23 7.33 -16.26 -9.69
N PHE A 24 6.36 -15.69 -8.97
CA PHE A 24 5.05 -15.29 -9.47
C PHE A 24 5.20 -14.24 -10.57
N THR A 25 5.99 -13.20 -10.30
CA THR A 25 6.23 -12.12 -11.27
C THR A 25 6.90 -12.66 -12.53
N ALA A 26 7.94 -13.49 -12.39
CA ALA A 26 8.63 -14.08 -13.53
C ALA A 26 7.70 -14.97 -14.37
N LYS A 27 6.91 -15.83 -13.71
CA LYS A 27 5.95 -16.69 -14.39
C LYS A 27 4.89 -15.89 -15.15
N MET A 28 4.35 -14.82 -14.55
CA MET A 28 3.33 -14.01 -15.21
C MET A 28 3.88 -13.33 -16.48
N GLU A 29 5.10 -12.80 -16.43
CA GLU A 29 5.76 -12.21 -17.60
C GLU A 29 5.96 -13.24 -18.72
N ASP A 30 6.44 -14.45 -18.40
CA ASP A 30 6.57 -15.53 -19.39
C ASP A 30 5.22 -15.88 -20.05
N GLU A 31 4.13 -15.91 -19.26
CA GLU A 31 2.79 -16.18 -19.77
C GLU A 31 2.27 -15.05 -20.66
N LEU A 32 2.57 -13.79 -20.33
CA LEU A 32 2.24 -12.62 -21.15
C LEU A 32 3.03 -12.60 -22.46
N ASP A 33 4.30 -13.00 -22.44
CA ASP A 33 5.12 -13.16 -23.64
C ASP A 33 4.58 -14.26 -24.56
N GLU A 34 4.13 -15.38 -24.01
CA GLU A 34 3.47 -16.43 -24.80
C GLU A 34 2.18 -15.93 -25.45
N ILE A 35 1.40 -15.09 -24.77
CA ILE A 35 0.21 -14.44 -25.33
C ILE A 35 0.59 -13.50 -26.47
N ALA A 36 1.60 -12.64 -26.26
CA ALA A 36 2.06 -11.69 -27.27
C ALA A 36 2.55 -12.40 -28.55
N ASN A 37 3.17 -13.57 -28.39
CA ASN A 37 3.61 -14.43 -29.49
C ASN A 37 2.51 -15.34 -30.07
N GLY A 38 1.27 -15.24 -29.59
CA GLY A 38 0.13 -16.03 -30.06
C GLY A 38 0.16 -17.51 -29.66
N LYS A 39 1.05 -17.91 -28.74
CA LYS A 39 1.24 -19.29 -28.26
C LYS A 39 0.23 -19.68 -27.19
N ARG A 40 -0.38 -18.70 -26.51
CA ARG A 40 -1.34 -18.91 -25.43
C ARG A 40 -2.54 -17.96 -25.56
N LYS A 41 -3.72 -18.40 -25.10
CA LYS A 41 -4.89 -17.53 -24.99
C LYS A 41 -4.81 -16.73 -23.69
N TRP A 42 -5.14 -15.45 -23.76
CA TRP A 42 -5.05 -14.54 -22.60
C TRP A 42 -6.12 -14.77 -21.54
N VAL A 43 -7.34 -15.15 -21.94
CA VAL A 43 -8.49 -15.29 -21.03
C VAL A 43 -8.22 -16.30 -19.90
N PRO A 44 -7.71 -17.52 -20.18
CA PRO A 44 -7.34 -18.46 -19.12
C PRO A 44 -6.29 -17.90 -18.16
N VAL A 45 -5.22 -17.30 -18.67
CA VAL A 45 -4.13 -16.73 -17.85
C VAL A 45 -4.65 -15.68 -16.87
N ILE A 46 -5.42 -14.72 -17.37
CA ILE A 46 -5.99 -13.68 -16.52
C ILE A 46 -7.00 -14.26 -15.54
N LYS A 47 -7.80 -15.25 -15.95
CA LYS A 47 -8.76 -15.90 -15.05
C LYS A 47 -8.06 -16.63 -13.90
N ASP A 48 -6.99 -17.36 -14.21
CA ASP A 48 -6.23 -18.15 -13.23
C ASP A 48 -5.50 -17.25 -12.22
N PHE A 49 -5.09 -16.05 -12.64
CA PHE A 49 -4.59 -15.02 -11.74
C PHE A 49 -5.70 -14.34 -10.92
N TYR A 50 -6.75 -13.85 -11.60
CA TYR A 50 -7.71 -12.93 -11.00
C TYR A 50 -8.61 -13.61 -9.95
N GLN A 51 -8.99 -14.88 -10.15
CA GLN A 51 -9.84 -15.58 -9.19
C GLN A 51 -9.24 -15.71 -7.78
N PRO A 52 -8.00 -16.21 -7.60
CA PRO A 52 -7.38 -16.25 -6.28
C PRO A 52 -7.11 -14.84 -5.74
N PHE A 53 -6.64 -13.92 -6.59
CA PHE A 53 -6.40 -12.53 -6.21
C PHE A 53 -7.64 -11.85 -5.64
N ASN A 54 -8.79 -11.98 -6.32
CA ASN A 54 -10.03 -11.33 -5.90
C ASN A 54 -10.54 -11.86 -4.56
N LYS A 55 -10.44 -13.18 -4.32
CA LYS A 55 -10.79 -13.77 -3.01
C LYS A 55 -9.92 -13.23 -1.88
N GLN A 56 -8.62 -13.09 -2.15
CA GLN A 56 -7.68 -12.52 -1.19
C GLN A 56 -7.99 -11.04 -0.95
N LEU A 57 -8.26 -10.27 -2.01
CA LEU A 57 -8.63 -8.86 -1.92
C LEU A 57 -9.90 -8.64 -1.09
N GLU A 58 -10.94 -9.47 -1.28
CA GLU A 58 -12.18 -9.42 -0.50
C GLU A 58 -11.90 -9.64 0.99
N GLY A 59 -11.12 -10.66 1.35
CA GLY A 59 -10.75 -10.93 2.74
C GLY A 59 -9.90 -9.83 3.37
N VAL A 60 -8.94 -9.29 2.63
CA VAL A 60 -8.11 -8.17 3.09
C VAL A 60 -8.96 -6.91 3.25
N THR A 61 -9.92 -6.65 2.38
CA THR A 61 -10.79 -5.46 2.48
C THR A 61 -11.68 -5.50 3.73
N GLU A 62 -12.06 -6.68 4.20
CA GLU A 62 -12.86 -6.87 5.42
C GLU A 62 -12.03 -6.70 6.70
N VAL A 63 -10.79 -7.20 6.70
CA VAL A 63 -9.97 -7.32 7.92
C VAL A 63 -8.92 -6.21 8.05
N ALA A 64 -8.43 -5.67 6.94
CA ALA A 64 -7.35 -4.70 6.98
C ALA A 64 -7.82 -3.37 7.54
N GLU A 65 -7.23 -2.99 8.68
CA GLU A 65 -7.30 -1.61 9.13
C GLU A 65 -6.62 -0.69 8.11
N ARG A 66 -7.10 0.56 8.01
CA ARG A 66 -6.44 1.57 7.18
C ARG A 66 -5.01 1.75 7.67
N VAL A 67 -4.06 1.31 6.84
CA VAL A 67 -2.63 1.46 7.10
C VAL A 67 -2.32 2.92 7.37
N GLN A 68 -1.96 3.22 8.61
CA GLN A 68 -1.51 4.55 8.98
C GLN A 68 -0.03 4.65 8.65
N VAL A 69 0.29 5.48 7.65
CA VAL A 69 1.68 5.79 7.33
C VAL A 69 2.32 6.41 8.58
N PRO A 70 3.43 5.85 9.11
CA PRO A 70 4.11 6.38 10.27
C PRO A 70 4.41 7.86 10.04
N THR A 71 3.89 8.70 10.94
CA THR A 71 4.07 10.13 10.84
C THR A 71 5.38 10.51 11.51
N GLU A 72 6.28 11.20 10.81
CA GLU A 72 7.52 11.68 11.43
C GLU A 72 7.14 12.75 12.47
N VAL A 73 7.34 12.46 13.76
CA VAL A 73 7.06 13.39 14.86
C VAL A 73 8.22 14.36 14.97
N THR A 74 7.95 15.67 14.93
CA THR A 74 8.96 16.69 15.19
C THR A 74 9.06 16.97 16.69
N ASP A 75 10.14 17.61 17.12
CA ASP A 75 10.31 18.03 18.52
C ASP A 75 9.50 19.31 18.86
N GLU A 76 8.80 19.88 17.89
CA GLU A 76 8.03 21.10 18.07
C GLU A 76 6.65 20.84 18.67
N LYS A 77 6.28 21.66 19.66
CA LYS A 77 4.91 21.66 20.19
C LYS A 77 3.98 22.32 19.17
N CYS A 78 2.79 21.76 18.99
CA CYS A 78 1.77 22.33 18.13
C CYS A 78 1.45 23.78 18.58
N PRO A 79 1.58 24.79 17.70
CA PRO A 79 1.38 26.19 18.07
C PRO A 79 -0.08 26.50 18.40
N GLN A 80 -1.04 25.70 17.90
CA GLN A 80 -2.47 25.91 18.10
C GLN A 80 -2.97 25.36 19.44
N CYS A 81 -2.66 24.10 19.77
CA CYS A 81 -3.18 23.48 21.00
C CYS A 81 -2.16 23.42 22.14
N LYS A 82 -0.86 23.61 21.87
CA LYS A 82 0.28 23.50 22.84
C LYS A 82 0.40 22.17 23.60
N GLN A 83 -0.54 21.25 23.38
CA GLN A 83 -0.66 19.95 24.03
C GLN A 83 -0.18 18.81 23.12
N GLY A 84 -0.37 18.94 21.80
CA GLY A 84 0.14 17.99 20.81
C GLY A 84 1.53 18.36 20.29
N LYS A 85 2.17 17.45 19.55
CA LYS A 85 3.39 17.71 18.78
C LYS A 85 3.05 17.97 17.32
N VAL A 86 3.92 18.70 16.62
CA VAL A 86 3.84 18.80 15.16
C VAL A 86 4.38 17.50 14.56
N VAL A 87 3.71 17.01 13.53
CA VAL A 87 4.04 15.76 12.85
C VAL A 87 4.01 15.98 11.34
N ILE A 88 4.89 15.33 10.58
CA ILE A 88 4.94 15.42 9.13
C ILE A 88 4.13 14.27 8.53
N ARG A 89 2.95 14.58 7.99
CA ARG A 89 2.07 13.65 7.26
C ARG A 89 2.33 13.72 5.76
N ILE A 90 1.95 12.67 5.05
CA ILE A 90 1.97 12.61 3.58
C ILE A 90 0.52 12.63 3.10
N GLY A 91 0.17 13.65 2.31
CA GLY A 91 -1.14 13.78 1.67
C GLY A 91 -1.01 13.74 0.14
N LYS A 92 -2.13 13.97 -0.55
CA LYS A 92 -2.20 13.98 -2.02
C LYS A 92 -1.18 14.92 -2.69
N PHE A 93 -0.83 16.02 -2.02
CA PHE A 93 0.09 17.04 -2.53
C PHE A 93 1.53 16.94 -1.97
N GLY A 94 1.85 15.84 -1.29
CA GLY A 94 3.15 15.62 -0.66
C GLY A 94 3.14 15.81 0.85
N LYS A 95 4.31 16.10 1.42
CA LYS A 95 4.51 16.24 2.87
C LYS A 95 3.85 17.52 3.40
N PHE A 96 3.14 17.43 4.52
CA PHE A 96 2.57 18.57 5.23
C PHE A 96 2.71 18.40 6.75
N LEU A 97 2.79 19.51 7.46
CA LEU A 97 2.79 19.51 8.93
C LEU A 97 1.35 19.41 9.42
N SER A 98 1.11 18.60 10.45
CA SER A 98 -0.16 18.55 11.16
C SER A 98 0.05 18.38 12.66
N CYS A 99 -0.98 18.59 13.45
CA CYS A 99 -0.97 18.21 14.86
C CYS A 99 -1.08 16.68 15.03
N SER A 100 -0.35 16.13 15.99
CA SER A 100 -0.47 14.72 16.42
C SER A 100 -1.86 14.38 16.94
N ARG A 101 -2.66 15.39 17.33
CA ARG A 101 -4.01 15.25 17.89
C ARG A 101 -5.13 15.47 16.88
N PHE A 102 -4.85 15.50 15.59
CA PHE A 102 -5.90 15.55 14.58
C PHE A 102 -6.82 14.30 14.72
N PRO A 103 -8.16 14.43 14.72
CA PRO A 103 -8.98 15.60 14.32
C PRO A 103 -9.31 16.61 15.43
N ASP A 104 -9.00 16.35 16.70
CA ASP A 104 -9.27 17.25 17.83
C ASP A 104 -8.55 18.61 17.70
N CYS A 105 -7.42 18.62 17.00
CA CYS A 105 -6.68 19.82 16.64
C CYS A 105 -6.44 19.86 15.12
N LYS A 106 -6.94 20.91 14.45
CA LYS A 106 -6.92 21.09 13.00
C LYS A 106 -5.70 21.86 12.46
N TYR A 107 -4.64 21.95 13.26
CA TYR A 107 -3.34 22.45 12.80
C TYR A 107 -2.70 21.45 11.86
#